data_AF-A0A2D7BWN7-F1
#
_entry.id   AF-A0A2D7BWN7-F1
#
_cell.length_a   1.000
_cell.length_b   1.000
_cell.length_c   1.000
_cell.angle_alpha   90.00
_cell.angle_beta   90.00
_cell.angle_gamma   90.00
#
_symmetry.space_group_name_H-M   'P 1'
#
loop_
_entity.id
_entity.type
_entity.pdbx_description
1 polymer ?
#
loop_
_entity_poly.entity_id
_entity_poly.type
_entity_poly.pdbx_seq_one_letter_code
_entity_poly.pdbx_strand_id
1 'polypeptide(L)'
;MTSNFDGWQHMDWFVEIDTLEFNLVAIKSHNENNPDVGAQWTEWPKGLSDFIALPLGYYPSKFDETRKLDSKMESKLKIQWIEFAQFINEHESISLDGNTFTIDGNHGSKFTFDASMEFSLWLPPNTIDEYGPSLRAIRNGARGKSNLGTHMEYLSASHATWKIDTGVPDDGLGWCDFPLHMKELNLKQYEAWSTFIYPTKETFPENLTHLIELLIEDYHIWEILHDQEVKRRKELAEWNEKWPNGRPDDWMYL
;
A
#
# COMPACT_ATOMS: atom_id res chain seq x y z
N MET A 1 30.62 -2.97 29.43
CA MET A 1 29.39 -3.45 30.09
C MET A 1 28.28 -3.15 29.11
N THR A 2 27.80 -4.14 28.37
CA THR A 2 26.59 -3.98 27.56
C THR A 2 25.43 -3.84 28.53
N SER A 3 24.78 -2.68 28.56
CA SER A 3 23.50 -2.58 29.24
C SER A 3 22.56 -3.56 28.55
N ASN A 4 21.80 -4.35 29.31
CA ASN A 4 20.64 -5.05 28.76
C ASN A 4 19.63 -3.97 28.35
N PHE A 5 19.80 -3.37 27.17
CA PHE A 5 18.85 -2.45 26.60
C PHE A 5 17.58 -3.24 26.27
N ASP A 6 16.44 -2.72 26.72
CA ASP A 6 15.13 -3.30 26.52
C ASP A 6 14.22 -2.28 25.82
N GLY A 7 14.10 -2.41 24.50
CA GLY A 7 13.33 -1.48 23.67
C GLY A 7 11.86 -1.38 24.05
N TRP A 8 11.29 -2.41 24.70
CA TRP A 8 9.91 -2.42 25.17
C TRP A 8 9.60 -1.32 26.19
N GLN A 9 10.60 -0.80 26.91
CA GLN A 9 10.44 0.31 27.85
C GLN A 9 10.21 1.66 27.15
N HIS A 10 10.56 1.75 25.87
CA HIS A 10 10.42 2.96 25.06
C HIS A 10 9.21 2.91 24.12
N MET A 11 8.43 1.83 24.20
CA MET A 11 7.28 1.62 23.33
C MET A 11 6.10 2.49 23.76
N ASP A 12 5.43 3.08 22.77
CA ASP A 12 4.11 3.65 22.96
C ASP A 12 3.06 2.53 22.94
N TRP A 13 2.57 2.17 24.14
CA TRP A 13 1.58 1.12 24.34
C TRP A 13 0.14 1.58 24.05
N PHE A 14 -0.07 2.83 23.66
CA PHE A 14 -1.40 3.32 23.25
C PHE A 14 -1.72 3.02 21.79
N VAL A 15 -0.71 2.63 20.99
CA VAL A 15 -0.90 2.20 19.59
C VAL A 15 -1.55 0.83 19.54
N GLU A 16 -2.52 0.65 18.64
CA GLU A 16 -3.26 -0.60 18.49
C GLU A 16 -2.38 -1.74 17.94
N ILE A 17 -2.33 -2.87 18.65
CA ILE A 17 -1.39 -3.98 18.41
C ILE A 17 -1.46 -4.56 17.00
N ASP A 18 -2.64 -4.56 16.38
CA ASP A 18 -2.89 -5.21 15.08
C ASP A 18 -2.66 -4.27 13.88
N THR A 19 -1.89 -3.19 14.06
CA THR A 19 -1.63 -2.16 13.05
C THR A 19 -0.18 -2.15 12.56
N LEU A 20 0.03 -1.59 11.37
CA LEU A 20 1.38 -1.31 10.87
C LEU A 20 2.11 -0.30 11.77
N GLU A 21 1.42 0.71 12.29
CA GLU A 21 2.00 1.69 13.21
C GLU A 21 2.65 1.01 14.41
N PHE A 22 1.95 0.07 15.05
CA PHE A 22 2.51 -0.69 16.18
C PHE A 22 3.81 -1.40 15.80
N ASN A 23 3.83 -2.02 14.62
CA ASN A 23 5.00 -2.74 14.12
C ASN A 23 6.20 -1.79 13.92
N LEU A 24 5.97 -0.62 13.33
CA LEU A 24 7.04 0.36 13.09
C LEU A 24 7.51 1.03 14.39
N VAL A 25 6.60 1.35 15.31
CA VAL A 25 6.92 1.89 16.64
C VAL A 25 7.74 0.89 17.46
N ALA A 26 7.42 -0.41 17.39
CA ALA A 26 8.22 -1.44 18.04
C ALA A 26 9.65 -1.48 17.48
N ILE A 27 9.81 -1.44 16.16
CA ILE A 27 11.14 -1.41 15.51
C ILE A 27 11.91 -0.15 15.93
N LYS A 28 11.27 1.02 15.86
CA LYS A 28 11.85 2.29 16.29
C LYS A 28 12.34 2.23 17.74
N SER A 29 11.50 1.76 18.65
CA SER A 29 11.80 1.69 20.10
C SER A 29 13.04 0.84 20.41
N HIS A 30 13.30 -0.19 19.61
CA HIS A 30 14.46 -1.07 19.76
C HIS A 30 15.75 -0.55 19.12
N ASN A 31 15.68 0.50 18.29
CA ASN A 31 16.82 1.03 17.57
C ASN A 31 17.18 2.46 17.99
N GLU A 32 16.22 3.39 18.01
CA GLU A 32 16.46 4.83 18.23
C GLU A 32 17.15 5.13 19.56
N ASN A 33 16.76 4.41 20.63
CA ASN A 33 17.29 4.61 21.97
C ASN A 33 18.36 3.58 22.36
N ASN A 34 18.74 2.69 21.46
CA ASN A 34 19.64 1.59 21.76
C ASN A 34 21.10 2.06 21.69
N PRO A 35 21.87 2.04 22.80
CA PRO A 35 23.24 2.55 22.83
C PRO A 35 24.22 1.71 21.99
N ASP A 36 23.84 0.48 21.65
CA ASP A 36 24.64 -0.43 20.82
C ASP A 36 24.32 -0.28 19.32
N VAL A 37 23.28 0.49 18.96
CA VAL A 37 22.88 0.79 17.57
C VAL A 37 23.34 2.20 17.21
N GLY A 38 23.99 2.32 16.06
CA GLY A 38 24.46 3.60 15.55
C GLY A 38 23.36 4.40 14.85
N ALA A 39 23.76 5.30 13.95
CA ALA A 39 22.81 6.05 13.13
C ALA A 39 21.98 5.15 12.19
N GLN A 40 22.53 4.03 11.73
CA GLN A 40 21.81 3.05 10.92
C GLN A 40 21.20 1.99 11.83
N TRP A 41 19.89 1.79 11.72
CA TRP A 41 19.14 0.82 12.51
C TRP A 41 19.43 -0.60 12.01
N THR A 42 19.64 -1.53 12.93
CA THR A 42 20.05 -2.91 12.60
C THR A 42 19.41 -3.98 13.48
N GLU A 43 18.76 -3.60 14.57
CA GLU A 43 18.26 -4.54 15.57
C GLU A 43 16.79 -4.88 15.34
N TRP A 44 16.49 -6.18 15.25
CA TRP A 44 15.12 -6.68 15.21
C TRP A 44 14.58 -6.81 16.64
N PRO A 45 13.37 -6.29 16.94
CA PRO A 45 12.79 -6.39 18.28
C PRO A 45 12.68 -7.84 18.80
N LYS A 46 13.17 -8.08 20.02
CA LYS A 46 13.15 -9.42 20.66
C LYS A 46 11.74 -9.76 21.14
N GLY A 47 11.25 -10.96 20.84
CA GLY A 47 9.89 -11.41 21.23
C GLY A 47 8.78 -10.89 20.31
N LEU A 48 9.10 -9.96 19.41
CA LEU A 48 8.18 -9.41 18.42
C LEU A 48 7.61 -10.48 17.48
N SER A 49 8.38 -11.51 17.18
CA SER A 49 7.95 -12.65 16.36
C SER A 49 6.74 -13.39 16.93
N ASP A 50 6.45 -13.26 18.22
CA ASP A 50 5.31 -13.88 18.89
C ASP A 50 4.04 -13.01 18.83
N PHE A 51 4.18 -11.70 18.60
CA PHE A 51 3.09 -10.73 18.54
C PHE A 51 2.75 -10.28 17.13
N ILE A 52 3.77 -10.15 16.29
CA ILE A 52 3.62 -9.76 14.90
C ILE A 52 3.71 -11.02 14.07
N ALA A 53 2.58 -11.39 13.45
CA ALA A 53 2.62 -12.26 12.29
C ALA A 53 3.52 -11.56 11.29
N LEU A 54 4.76 -12.05 11.27
CA LEU A 54 5.91 -11.58 10.53
C LEU A 54 5.48 -10.66 9.37
N PRO A 55 5.97 -9.40 9.31
CA PRO A 55 5.64 -8.46 8.24
C PRO A 55 6.17 -8.92 6.86
N LEU A 56 6.45 -10.21 6.73
CA LEU A 56 6.84 -10.94 5.53
C LEU A 56 5.67 -11.17 4.56
N GLY A 57 4.47 -10.65 4.85
CA GLY A 57 3.42 -10.50 3.86
C GLY A 57 2.49 -11.71 3.64
N TYR A 58 2.49 -12.69 4.55
CA TYR A 58 1.69 -13.90 4.39
C TYR A 58 1.17 -14.44 5.72
N TYR A 59 -0.15 -14.47 5.89
CA TYR A 59 -0.79 -15.39 6.82
C TYR A 59 -0.92 -16.76 6.13
N PRO A 60 -0.19 -17.81 6.57
CA PRO A 60 -0.50 -19.14 6.10
C PRO A 60 -1.94 -19.48 6.47
N SER A 61 -2.63 -20.15 5.53
CA SER A 61 -3.84 -20.87 5.87
C SER A 61 -3.54 -21.76 7.07
N LYS A 62 -4.49 -21.90 8.01
CA LYS A 62 -4.35 -22.78 9.19
C LYS A 62 -4.01 -24.25 8.85
N PHE A 63 -4.11 -24.62 7.56
CA PHE A 63 -3.84 -25.96 7.04
C PHE A 63 -2.54 -26.06 6.21
N ASP A 64 -1.78 -24.97 6.08
CA ASP A 64 -0.51 -24.95 5.35
C ASP A 64 0.66 -24.78 6.35
N GLU A 65 1.19 -25.91 6.83
CA GLU A 65 2.32 -25.96 7.79
C GLU A 65 3.68 -25.66 7.14
N THR A 66 3.73 -25.44 5.82
CA THR A 66 5.00 -25.12 5.17
C THR A 66 5.38 -23.67 5.46
N ARG A 67 6.39 -23.47 6.31
CA ARG A 67 7.13 -22.19 6.36
C ARG A 67 7.71 -21.95 4.97
N LYS A 68 7.10 -21.06 4.20
CA LYS A 68 7.50 -20.79 2.81
C LYS A 68 8.79 -20.00 2.68
N LEU A 69 9.21 -19.28 3.73
CA LEU A 69 10.42 -18.47 3.71
C LEU A 69 11.57 -19.21 4.39
N ASP A 70 12.69 -19.31 3.69
CA ASP A 70 13.93 -19.79 4.30
C ASP A 70 14.51 -18.73 5.26
N SER A 71 15.44 -19.16 6.12
CA SER A 71 16.03 -18.29 7.15
C SER A 71 16.77 -17.07 6.58
N LYS A 72 17.30 -17.18 5.36
CA LYS A 72 18.02 -16.09 4.69
C LYS A 72 17.04 -15.04 4.17
N MET A 73 15.94 -15.47 3.55
CA MET A 73 14.86 -14.59 3.10
C MET A 73 14.20 -13.87 4.27
N GLU A 74 13.92 -14.59 5.37
CA GLU A 74 13.40 -13.98 6.60
C GLU A 74 14.34 -12.89 7.13
N SER A 75 15.64 -13.18 7.20
CA SER A 75 16.64 -12.22 7.68
C SER A 75 16.74 -11.00 6.77
N LYS A 76 16.71 -11.19 5.44
CA LYS A 76 16.71 -10.08 4.47
C LYS A 76 15.49 -9.18 4.68
N LEU A 77 14.31 -9.76 4.81
CA LEU A 77 13.08 -9.00 4.91
C LEU A 77 12.95 -8.28 6.26
N LYS A 78 13.48 -8.85 7.35
CA LYS A 78 13.62 -8.12 8.62
C LYS A 78 14.46 -6.85 8.48
N ILE A 79 15.60 -6.94 7.79
CA ILE A 79 16.45 -5.77 7.51
C ILE A 79 15.68 -4.73 6.70
N GLN A 80 14.98 -5.14 5.63
CA GLN A 80 14.19 -4.21 4.81
C GLN A 80 13.07 -3.52 5.61
N TRP A 81 12.45 -4.19 6.58
CA TRP A 81 11.49 -3.56 7.49
C TRP A 81 12.12 -2.60 8.48
N ILE A 82 13.34 -2.89 8.95
CA ILE A 82 14.11 -1.97 9.78
C ILE A 82 14.46 -0.71 8.99
N GLU A 83 14.96 -0.88 7.77
CA GLU A 83 15.27 0.22 6.85
C GLU A 83 14.02 1.05 6.53
N PHE A 84 12.88 0.40 6.29
CA PHE A 84 11.61 1.08 6.08
C PHE A 84 11.17 1.87 7.32
N ALA A 85 11.21 1.27 8.52
CA ALA A 85 10.84 1.96 9.76
C ALA A 85 11.75 3.19 10.01
N GLN A 86 13.05 3.06 9.73
CA GLN A 86 13.99 4.17 9.81
C GLN A 86 13.64 5.27 8.81
N PHE A 87 13.39 4.91 7.55
CA PHE A 87 12.96 5.84 6.50
C PHE A 87 11.70 6.62 6.91
N ILE A 88 10.67 5.95 7.43
CA ILE A 88 9.45 6.63 7.91
C ILE A 88 9.77 7.61 9.04
N ASN A 89 10.63 7.24 9.98
CA ASN A 89 11.00 8.08 11.11
C ASN A 89 11.83 9.32 10.73
N GLU A 90 12.63 9.23 9.67
CA GLU A 90 13.52 10.31 9.23
C GLU A 90 12.81 11.36 8.36
N HIS A 91 11.60 11.09 7.89
CA HIS A 91 10.86 11.95 6.99
C HIS A 91 9.65 12.61 7.67
N GLU A 92 9.75 13.91 7.96
CA GLU A 92 8.67 14.70 8.58
C GLU A 92 7.42 14.85 7.69
N SER A 93 7.53 14.63 6.37
CA SER A 93 6.43 14.67 5.42
C SER A 93 5.52 13.43 5.47
N ILE A 94 5.86 12.45 6.31
CA ILE A 94 5.13 11.20 6.45
C ILE A 94 4.44 11.17 7.81
N SER A 95 3.16 10.84 7.80
CA SER A 95 2.42 10.47 9.00
C SER A 95 1.72 9.13 8.80
N LEU A 96 1.61 8.38 9.88
CA LEU A 96 0.96 7.06 9.92
C LEU A 96 0.04 7.01 11.13
N ASP A 97 -1.22 6.68 10.90
CA ASP A 97 -2.24 6.45 11.93
C ASP A 97 -2.83 5.06 11.72
N GLY A 98 -2.51 4.12 12.61
CA GLY A 98 -2.81 2.70 12.47
C GLY A 98 -2.20 2.09 11.20
N ASN A 99 -3.00 2.00 10.14
CA ASN A 99 -2.56 1.49 8.83
C ASN A 99 -2.57 2.56 7.74
N THR A 100 -3.01 3.78 8.04
CA THR A 100 -3.26 4.84 7.08
C THR A 100 -2.04 5.75 6.99
N PHE A 101 -1.37 5.74 5.86
CA PHE A 101 -0.35 6.73 5.54
C PHE A 101 -0.99 8.02 5.04
N THR A 102 -0.44 9.14 5.47
CA THR A 102 -0.69 10.48 4.91
C THR A 102 0.64 11.12 4.58
N ILE A 103 0.82 11.47 3.30
CA ILE A 103 2.08 11.99 2.75
C ILE A 103 1.84 13.41 2.22
N ASP A 104 2.64 14.35 2.71
CA ASP A 104 2.69 15.71 2.19
C ASP A 104 3.73 15.80 1.05
N GLY A 105 3.25 16.07 -0.16
CA GLY A 105 4.08 16.17 -1.35
C GLY A 105 4.83 17.50 -1.47
N ASN A 106 6.01 17.47 -2.09
CA ASN A 106 6.88 18.64 -2.25
C ASN A 106 6.25 19.78 -3.06
N HIS A 107 5.23 19.51 -3.87
CA HIS A 107 4.52 20.49 -4.68
C HIS A 107 3.11 20.82 -4.14
N GLY A 108 2.82 20.42 -2.90
CA GLY A 108 1.61 20.77 -2.16
C GLY A 108 0.44 19.81 -2.32
N SER A 109 0.61 18.69 -3.03
CA SER A 109 -0.38 17.62 -3.02
C SER A 109 -0.38 16.89 -1.68
N LYS A 110 -1.50 16.27 -1.34
CA LYS A 110 -1.64 15.46 -0.14
C LYS A 110 -2.19 14.10 -0.52
N PHE A 111 -1.42 13.05 -0.24
CA PHE A 111 -1.77 11.70 -0.61
C PHE A 111 -2.12 10.88 0.62
N THR A 112 -3.11 10.00 0.50
CA THR A 112 -3.42 9.05 1.58
C THR A 112 -3.67 7.65 1.04
N PHE A 113 -3.29 6.64 1.82
CA PHE A 113 -3.57 5.23 1.49
C PHE A 113 -3.44 4.35 2.73
N ASP A 114 -4.15 3.23 2.72
CA ASP A 114 -4.04 2.20 3.75
C ASP A 114 -3.01 1.15 3.32
N ALA A 115 -2.02 0.83 4.17
CA ALA A 115 -1.11 -0.28 3.96
C ALA A 115 -1.62 -1.55 4.65
N SER A 116 -1.92 -2.59 3.88
CA SER A 116 -2.40 -3.86 4.42
C SER A 116 -1.28 -4.89 4.50
N MET A 117 -0.82 -5.16 5.72
CA MET A 117 0.18 -6.19 6.03
C MET A 117 -0.28 -7.61 5.70
N GLU A 118 -1.56 -7.93 5.93
CA GLU A 118 -2.12 -9.26 5.69
C GLU A 118 -2.00 -9.68 4.21
N PHE A 119 -2.17 -8.72 3.30
CA PHE A 119 -2.26 -8.94 1.85
C PHE A 119 -1.04 -8.42 1.08
N SER A 120 -0.11 -7.72 1.73
CA SER A 120 1.04 -7.06 1.10
C SER A 120 0.65 -6.14 -0.05
N LEU A 121 -0.34 -5.28 0.19
CA LEU A 121 -0.84 -4.31 -0.79
C LEU A 121 -1.29 -3.03 -0.10
N TRP A 122 -1.56 -1.99 -0.88
CA TRP A 122 -2.25 -0.80 -0.39
C TRP A 122 -3.67 -0.66 -0.95
N LEU A 123 -4.50 0.08 -0.24
CA LEU A 123 -5.90 0.35 -0.52
C LEU A 123 -6.21 1.85 -0.35
N PRO A 124 -7.38 2.32 -0.84
CA PRO A 124 -7.88 3.64 -0.46
C PRO A 124 -7.97 3.79 1.06
N PRO A 125 -7.83 5.02 1.59
CA PRO A 125 -7.79 5.26 3.02
C PRO A 125 -9.07 4.78 3.72
N ASN A 126 -8.92 4.16 4.90
CA ASN A 126 -9.99 3.62 5.74
C ASN A 126 -10.86 2.53 5.08
N THR A 127 -10.28 1.71 4.20
CA THR A 127 -11.05 0.66 3.48
C THR A 127 -10.56 -0.77 3.74
N ILE A 128 -9.53 -0.98 4.58
CA ILE A 128 -9.06 -2.32 4.96
C ILE A 128 -10.20 -3.17 5.54
N ASP A 129 -11.01 -2.64 6.46
CA ASP A 129 -12.09 -3.39 7.10
C ASP A 129 -13.23 -3.73 6.14
N GLU A 130 -13.52 -2.82 5.21
CA GLU A 130 -14.54 -3.01 4.17
C GLU A 130 -14.13 -4.13 3.20
N TYR A 131 -12.92 -4.06 2.66
CA TYR A 131 -12.47 -4.98 1.61
C TYR A 131 -11.78 -6.24 2.14
N GLY A 132 -11.32 -6.24 3.39
CA GLY A 132 -10.56 -7.33 4.01
C GLY A 132 -11.23 -8.70 3.92
N PRO A 133 -12.52 -8.86 4.28
CA PRO A 133 -13.23 -10.13 4.16
C PRO A 133 -13.25 -10.66 2.71
N SER A 134 -13.50 -9.79 1.74
CA SER A 134 -13.51 -10.10 0.32
C SER A 134 -12.13 -10.50 -0.19
N LEU A 135 -11.08 -9.75 0.16
CA LEU A 135 -9.69 -10.07 -0.19
C LEU A 135 -9.24 -11.40 0.42
N ARG A 136 -9.59 -11.68 1.67
CA ARG A 136 -9.37 -12.99 2.33
C ARG A 136 -10.05 -14.12 1.56
N ALA A 137 -11.31 -13.94 1.17
CA ALA A 137 -12.04 -14.95 0.41
C ALA A 137 -11.41 -15.21 -0.98
N ILE A 138 -11.02 -14.15 -1.69
CA ILE A 138 -10.34 -14.23 -3.00
C ILE A 138 -9.00 -14.95 -2.87
N ARG A 139 -8.19 -14.61 -1.85
CA ARG A 139 -6.91 -15.26 -1.55
C ARG A 139 -7.09 -16.76 -1.28
N ASN A 140 -8.19 -17.14 -0.63
CA ASN A 140 -8.55 -18.53 -0.36
C ASN A 140 -9.20 -19.25 -1.56
N GLY A 141 -9.20 -18.63 -2.75
CA GLY A 141 -9.68 -19.24 -4.00
C GLY A 141 -11.16 -19.05 -4.30
N ALA A 142 -11.89 -18.26 -3.51
CA ALA A 142 -13.28 -17.95 -3.82
C ALA A 142 -13.39 -17.13 -5.11
N ARG A 143 -14.37 -17.48 -5.95
CA ARG A 143 -14.64 -16.77 -7.22
C ARG A 143 -16.03 -16.12 -7.27
N GLY A 144 -16.92 -16.45 -6.34
CA GLY A 144 -18.24 -15.81 -6.18
C GLY A 144 -19.20 -15.96 -7.37
N LYS A 145 -18.86 -16.72 -8.42
CA LYS A 145 -19.52 -16.67 -9.74
C LYS A 145 -21.03 -16.99 -9.74
N SER A 146 -21.53 -17.71 -8.74
CA SER A 146 -22.94 -18.11 -8.65
C SER A 146 -23.83 -17.13 -7.88
N ASN A 147 -23.25 -16.14 -7.18
CA ASN A 147 -23.98 -15.10 -6.46
C ASN A 147 -23.50 -13.73 -6.94
N LEU A 148 -24.36 -12.99 -7.64
CA LEU A 148 -24.02 -11.69 -8.21
C LEU A 148 -23.55 -10.69 -7.15
N GLY A 149 -24.19 -10.64 -5.98
CA GLY A 149 -23.80 -9.73 -4.90
C GLY A 149 -22.38 -9.99 -4.42
N THR A 150 -22.08 -11.24 -4.06
CA THR A 150 -20.73 -11.66 -3.65
C THR A 150 -19.70 -11.47 -4.76
N HIS A 151 -20.08 -11.71 -6.02
CA HIS A 151 -19.20 -11.46 -7.15
C HIS A 151 -18.84 -9.97 -7.27
N MET A 152 -19.82 -9.08 -7.15
CA MET A 152 -19.61 -7.63 -7.19
C MET A 152 -18.75 -7.14 -6.01
N GLU A 153 -18.97 -7.67 -4.80
CA GLU A 153 -18.13 -7.38 -3.63
C GLU A 153 -16.67 -7.77 -3.88
N TYR A 154 -16.41 -8.95 -4.44
CA TYR A 154 -15.06 -9.41 -4.74
C TYR A 154 -14.39 -8.60 -5.86
N LEU A 155 -15.16 -8.23 -6.89
CA LEU A 155 -14.67 -7.33 -7.93
C LEU A 155 -14.31 -5.97 -7.36
N SER A 156 -15.16 -5.39 -6.51
CA SER A 156 -14.92 -4.10 -5.86
C SER A 156 -13.63 -4.13 -5.03
N ALA A 157 -13.48 -5.15 -4.18
CA ALA A 157 -12.28 -5.33 -3.37
C ALA A 157 -11.02 -5.50 -4.23
N SER A 158 -11.10 -6.25 -5.33
CA SER A 158 -9.96 -6.42 -6.26
C SER A 158 -9.62 -5.10 -6.95
N HIS A 159 -10.63 -4.33 -7.36
CA HIS A 159 -10.47 -3.02 -7.98
C HIS A 159 -9.98 -1.96 -6.99
N ALA A 160 -10.11 -2.16 -5.68
CA ALA A 160 -9.57 -1.24 -4.68
C ALA A 160 -8.06 -1.43 -4.48
N THR A 161 -7.50 -2.59 -4.84
CA THR A 161 -6.06 -2.86 -4.64
C THR A 161 -5.18 -1.88 -5.41
N TRP A 162 -4.06 -1.50 -4.78
CA TRP A 162 -3.02 -0.64 -5.34
C TRP A 162 -3.46 0.80 -5.61
N LYS A 163 -4.55 1.25 -4.98
CA LYS A 163 -5.04 2.62 -5.11
C LYS A 163 -4.54 3.53 -4.01
N ILE A 164 -4.31 4.77 -4.38
CA ILE A 164 -4.08 5.87 -3.45
C ILE A 164 -5.21 6.89 -3.58
N ASP A 165 -5.48 7.63 -2.52
CA ASP A 165 -6.20 8.89 -2.60
C ASP A 165 -5.20 10.03 -2.86
N THR A 166 -5.61 10.93 -3.74
CA THR A 166 -4.80 12.08 -4.19
C THR A 166 -5.16 13.37 -3.46
N GLY A 167 -6.13 13.33 -2.55
CA GLY A 167 -6.59 14.49 -1.77
C GLY A 167 -7.35 15.52 -2.62
N VAL A 168 -7.56 15.25 -3.91
CA VAL A 168 -8.36 16.08 -4.79
C VAL A 168 -9.84 15.78 -4.54
N PRO A 169 -10.67 16.79 -4.19
CA PRO A 169 -12.09 16.57 -3.99
C PRO A 169 -12.75 16.06 -5.28
N ASP A 170 -13.40 14.90 -5.23
CA ASP A 170 -14.29 14.44 -6.27
C ASP A 170 -15.60 15.24 -6.16
N ASP A 171 -15.95 15.98 -7.22
CA ASP A 171 -17.20 16.74 -7.32
C ASP A 171 -18.41 15.84 -7.64
N GLY A 172 -18.20 14.52 -7.71
CA GLY A 172 -19.18 13.50 -8.03
C GLY A 172 -19.36 13.29 -9.54
N LEU A 173 -18.62 14.03 -10.38
CA LEU A 173 -18.57 13.79 -11.82
C LEU A 173 -17.51 12.75 -12.19
N GLY A 174 -16.66 12.35 -11.24
CA GLY A 174 -15.66 11.30 -11.39
C GLY A 174 -14.37 11.74 -12.08
N TRP A 175 -14.22 13.03 -12.38
CA TRP A 175 -13.04 13.61 -13.02
C TRP A 175 -12.38 14.63 -12.09
N CYS A 176 -11.06 14.59 -12.03
CA CYS A 176 -10.23 15.53 -11.28
C CYS A 176 -9.22 16.20 -12.20
N ASP A 177 -8.92 17.47 -11.95
CA ASP A 177 -7.82 18.16 -12.64
C ASP A 177 -6.48 17.69 -12.08
N PHE A 178 -5.48 17.50 -12.95
CA PHE A 178 -4.10 17.33 -12.49
C PHE A 178 -3.63 18.58 -11.73
N PRO A 179 -2.72 18.45 -10.75
CA PRO A 179 -2.23 19.59 -9.99
C PRO A 179 -1.58 20.67 -10.85
N LEU A 180 -1.58 21.91 -10.35
CA LEU A 180 -1.09 23.08 -11.07
C LEU A 180 0.41 23.04 -11.42
N HIS A 181 1.20 22.22 -10.72
CA HIS A 181 2.62 22.03 -11.04
C HIS A 181 2.82 21.16 -12.29
N MET A 182 1.83 20.36 -12.69
CA MET A 182 1.83 19.50 -13.88
C MET A 182 1.39 20.23 -15.17
N LYS A 183 2.07 21.34 -15.49
CA LYS A 183 1.63 22.26 -16.57
C LYS A 183 1.78 21.70 -17.98
N GLU A 184 2.70 20.77 -18.18
CA GLU A 184 3.08 20.28 -19.51
C GLU A 184 2.25 19.09 -19.99
N LEU A 185 1.40 18.51 -19.13
CA LEU A 185 0.57 17.36 -19.48
C LEU A 185 -0.41 17.70 -20.61
N ASN A 186 -0.53 16.84 -21.60
CA ASN A 186 -1.44 17.04 -22.73
C ASN A 186 -2.92 16.85 -22.35
N LEU A 187 -3.20 16.01 -21.35
CA LEU A 187 -4.50 15.83 -20.71
C LEU A 187 -4.46 16.56 -19.37
N LYS A 188 -5.49 17.36 -19.11
CA LYS A 188 -5.59 18.17 -17.88
C LYS A 188 -6.41 17.50 -16.79
N GLN A 189 -7.05 16.37 -17.09
CA GLN A 189 -7.97 15.68 -16.20
C GLN A 189 -7.74 14.17 -16.21
N TYR A 190 -7.95 13.55 -15.06
CA TYR A 190 -7.94 12.10 -14.83
C TYR A 190 -9.21 11.66 -14.11
N GLU A 191 -9.52 10.36 -14.15
CA GLU A 191 -10.64 9.83 -13.37
C GLU A 191 -10.22 9.57 -11.92
N ALA A 192 -10.95 10.15 -10.97
CA ALA A 192 -10.63 10.09 -9.54
C ALA A 192 -10.55 8.65 -9.00
N TRP A 193 -11.33 7.75 -9.59
CA TRP A 193 -11.37 6.33 -9.20
C TRP A 193 -10.24 5.49 -9.83
N SER A 194 -9.42 6.05 -10.72
CA SER A 194 -8.36 5.36 -11.47
C SER A 194 -6.95 5.77 -11.03
N THR A 195 -6.71 5.81 -9.71
CA THR A 195 -5.43 6.21 -9.09
C THR A 195 -4.57 5.01 -8.71
N PHE A 196 -4.31 4.12 -9.66
CA PHE A 196 -3.59 2.87 -9.42
C PHE A 196 -2.08 3.03 -9.55
N ILE A 197 -1.32 2.64 -8.53
CA ILE A 197 0.13 2.56 -8.61
C ILE A 197 0.52 1.11 -8.37
N TYR A 198 1.01 0.42 -9.39
CA TYR A 198 1.37 -1.00 -9.24
C TYR A 198 2.76 -1.17 -8.62
N PRO A 199 2.97 -2.20 -7.78
CA PRO A 199 4.27 -2.50 -7.21
C PRO A 199 5.28 -2.87 -8.30
N THR A 200 6.51 -2.40 -8.17
CA THR A 200 7.62 -2.66 -9.11
C THR A 200 8.83 -3.33 -8.47
N LYS A 201 8.84 -3.45 -7.13
CA LYS A 201 9.91 -4.05 -6.33
C LYS A 201 9.55 -5.46 -5.89
N GLU A 202 10.55 -6.19 -5.40
CA GLU A 202 10.39 -7.60 -5.00
C GLU A 202 9.58 -7.75 -3.71
N THR A 203 9.82 -6.88 -2.73
CA THR A 203 9.23 -7.02 -1.40
C THR A 203 8.26 -5.89 -1.07
N PHE A 204 7.34 -6.14 -0.15
CA PHE A 204 6.37 -5.14 0.27
C PHE A 204 6.99 -3.87 0.88
N PRO A 205 7.96 -3.93 1.83
CA PRO A 205 8.60 -2.72 2.35
C PRO A 205 9.31 -1.92 1.25
N GLU A 206 9.99 -2.57 0.29
CA GLU A 206 10.61 -1.84 -0.83
C GLU A 206 9.57 -1.16 -1.73
N ASN A 207 8.42 -1.78 -1.94
CA ASN A 207 7.32 -1.18 -2.69
C ASN A 207 6.70 0.01 -1.94
N LEU A 208 6.54 -0.10 -0.61
CA LEU A 208 6.07 1.02 0.21
C LEU A 208 7.06 2.18 0.20
N THR A 209 8.37 1.94 0.38
CA THR A 209 9.40 2.97 0.25
C THR A 209 9.29 3.66 -1.10
N HIS A 210 9.27 2.87 -2.19
CA HIS A 210 9.21 3.43 -3.53
C HIS A 210 7.94 4.24 -3.80
N LEU A 211 6.77 3.74 -3.36
CA LEU A 211 5.52 4.49 -3.46
C LEU A 211 5.65 5.82 -2.71
N ILE A 212 6.06 5.79 -1.44
CA ILE A 212 6.13 6.99 -0.61
C ILE A 212 7.14 7.99 -1.18
N GLU A 213 8.29 7.56 -1.71
CA GLU A 213 9.23 8.43 -2.42
C GLU A 213 8.57 9.16 -3.59
N LEU A 214 7.78 8.46 -4.43
CA LEU A 214 7.04 9.07 -5.53
C LEU A 214 6.01 10.10 -5.04
N LEU A 215 5.35 9.82 -3.90
CA LEU A 215 4.37 10.72 -3.29
C LEU A 215 5.02 11.96 -2.67
N ILE A 216 6.17 11.80 -2.01
CA ILE A 216 6.96 12.92 -1.48
C ILE A 216 7.48 13.79 -2.62
N GLU A 217 8.03 13.18 -3.67
CA GLU A 217 8.49 13.91 -4.85
C GLU A 217 7.37 14.73 -5.49
N ASP A 218 6.14 14.20 -5.47
CA ASP A 218 4.93 14.89 -5.94
C ASP A 218 5.08 15.35 -7.40
N TYR A 219 5.67 14.50 -8.23
CA TYR A 219 5.86 14.77 -9.65
C TYR A 219 5.68 13.51 -10.48
N HIS A 220 6.57 12.52 -10.34
CA HIS A 220 6.51 11.28 -11.12
C HIS A 220 5.25 10.45 -10.87
N ILE A 221 4.64 10.58 -9.68
CA ILE A 221 3.32 9.99 -9.41
C ILE A 221 2.25 10.46 -10.41
N TRP A 222 2.26 11.75 -10.75
CA TRP A 222 1.30 12.34 -11.67
C TRP A 222 1.57 11.98 -13.12
N GLU A 223 2.84 11.83 -13.50
CA GLU A 223 3.21 11.30 -14.82
C GLU A 223 2.69 9.86 -15.00
N ILE A 224 2.82 9.01 -13.98
CA ILE A 224 2.29 7.64 -14.01
C ILE A 224 0.77 7.66 -14.21
N LEU A 225 0.04 8.46 -13.43
CA LEU A 225 -1.42 8.56 -13.53
C LEU A 225 -1.86 9.15 -14.88
N HIS A 226 -1.10 10.10 -15.41
CA HIS A 226 -1.34 10.70 -16.72
C HIS A 226 -1.18 9.70 -17.86
N ASP A 227 -0.09 8.91 -17.86
CA ASP A 227 0.13 7.87 -18.87
C ASP A 227 -0.97 6.80 -18.85
N GLN A 228 -1.40 6.40 -17.65
CA GLN A 228 -2.53 5.47 -17.48
C GLN A 228 -3.81 6.05 -18.07
N GLU A 229 -4.08 7.33 -17.81
CA GLU A 229 -5.27 8.01 -18.31
C GLU A 229 -5.26 8.17 -19.83
N VAL A 230 -4.12 8.54 -20.41
CA VAL A 230 -3.92 8.60 -21.88
C VAL A 230 -4.21 7.24 -22.50
N LYS A 231 -3.63 6.17 -21.93
CA LYS A 231 -3.82 4.81 -22.42
C LYS A 231 -5.29 4.38 -22.32
N ARG A 232 -5.93 4.63 -21.19
CA ARG A 232 -7.34 4.28 -20.95
C ARG A 232 -8.28 5.00 -21.92
N ARG A 233 -8.09 6.31 -22.17
CA ARG A 233 -8.88 7.06 -23.15
C ARG A 233 -8.67 6.54 -24.56
N LYS A 234 -7.44 6.18 -24.92
CA LYS A 234 -7.13 5.59 -26.22
C LYS A 234 -7.83 4.24 -26.40
N GLU A 235 -7.71 3.35 -25.42
CA GLU A 235 -8.42 2.06 -25.43
C GLU A 235 -9.92 2.30 -25.56
N LEU A 236 -10.51 3.19 -24.76
CA LEU A 236 -11.93 3.51 -24.83
C LEU A 236 -12.36 4.03 -26.22
N ALA A 237 -11.54 4.85 -26.87
CA ALA A 237 -11.79 5.33 -28.22
C ALA A 237 -11.75 4.20 -29.25
N GLU A 238 -10.74 3.32 -29.19
CA GLU A 238 -10.63 2.14 -30.04
C GLU A 238 -11.82 1.19 -29.83
N TRP A 239 -12.27 1.02 -28.59
CA TRP A 239 -13.45 0.24 -28.25
C TRP A 239 -14.72 0.84 -28.84
N ASN A 240 -14.91 2.15 -28.70
CA ASN A 240 -16.07 2.86 -29.24
C ASN A 240 -16.11 2.82 -30.78
N GLU A 241 -14.95 2.85 -31.44
CA GLU A 241 -14.86 2.70 -32.89
C GLU A 241 -15.21 1.26 -33.33
N LYS A 242 -14.70 0.26 -32.62
CA LYS A 242 -14.96 -1.15 -32.93
C LYS A 242 -16.41 -1.56 -32.66
N TRP A 243 -17.05 -0.95 -31.66
CA TRP A 243 -18.40 -1.28 -31.20
C TRP A 243 -19.25 -0.03 -30.95
N PRO A 244 -19.62 0.72 -32.00
CA PRO A 244 -20.26 2.04 -31.86
C PRO A 244 -21.67 1.98 -31.25
N ASN A 245 -22.32 0.81 -31.28
CA ASN A 245 -23.65 0.59 -30.71
C ASN A 245 -23.60 -0.14 -29.35
N GLY A 246 -22.44 -0.18 -28.70
CA GLY A 246 -22.23 -0.91 -27.46
C GLY A 246 -21.63 -2.30 -27.68
N ARG A 247 -21.13 -2.86 -26.58
CA ARG A 247 -20.46 -4.17 -26.56
C ARG A 247 -21.52 -5.29 -26.69
N PRO A 248 -21.32 -6.31 -27.55
CA PRO A 248 -22.12 -7.52 -27.51
C PRO A 248 -21.80 -8.29 -26.25
N ASP A 249 -22.76 -9.10 -25.78
CA ASP A 249 -22.66 -9.80 -24.49
C ASP A 249 -21.44 -10.74 -24.36
N ASP A 250 -20.85 -11.21 -25.47
CA ASP A 250 -19.73 -12.15 -25.51
C ASP A 250 -18.36 -11.50 -25.82
N TRP A 251 -18.27 -10.17 -25.85
CA TRP A 251 -17.07 -9.44 -26.25
C TRP A 251 -15.79 -9.79 -25.47
N MET A 252 -15.92 -10.27 -24.22
CA MET A 252 -14.77 -10.71 -23.40
C MET A 252 -14.16 -12.05 -23.84
N TYR A 253 -14.75 -12.70 -24.85
CA TYR A 253 -14.32 -14.00 -25.39
C TYR A 253 -13.94 -13.95 -26.88
N LEU A 254 -13.92 -12.77 -27.50
CA LEU A 254 -13.58 -12.51 -28.91
C LEU A 254 -12.18 -11.89 -29.05
#